data_AF-A0A363U4D1-F1
#
_entry.id   AF-A0A363U4D1-F1
#
_cell.length_a   1.000
_cell.length_b   1.000
_cell.length_c   1.000
_cell.angle_alpha   90.00
_cell.angle_beta   90.00
_cell.angle_gamma   90.00
#
_symmetry.space_group_name_H-M   'P 1'
#
loop_
_entity.id
_entity.type
_entity.pdbx_description
1 polymer ?
#
loop_
_entity_poly.entity_id
_entity_poly.type
_entity_poly.pdbx_seq_one_letter_code
_entity_poly.pdbx_strand_id
1 'polypeptide(L)'
;MRTKKKLSPLVQLKQRAALSSIGKQRGILRSLSVIWIIVQWVVEKIGRVGQKIFFLDQWFLMFDLSLSDSNSIPFHDFQKIIPPKDRFWADPHVIQVNEHYFVFVEEYIYRSRKAHISVIEINNEGNYKAPVKVLETGYHLSYPFVFECDGRYYMVPESSENKTIELYECVQFPNKWQRMMNLMENVSAVDTTLFHYGDKWWLFTGMQEDEKSLPLAKLYLFSSSWLFTKEWISHPLNPIEADVTRARPAGKLFIKEGRIFRPSQKCTRTYGEGFYINEVLRLSESDYSEKTVATVTPYWDRKILGSHTYVREGQLTLIDTFTRRRRIL
;
A
#
# COMPACT_ATOMS: atom_id res chain seq x y z
N MET A 1 -43.81 -38.26 44.95
CA MET A 1 -42.54 -37.69 45.46
C MET A 1 -41.39 -38.65 45.18
N ARG A 2 -40.51 -38.36 44.21
CA ARG A 2 -39.30 -39.18 43.95
C ARG A 2 -38.20 -38.82 44.95
N THR A 3 -37.87 -39.74 45.84
CA THR A 3 -36.79 -39.62 46.84
C THR A 3 -35.43 -39.64 46.15
N LYS A 4 -34.69 -38.51 46.20
CA LYS A 4 -33.28 -38.45 45.80
C LYS A 4 -32.45 -39.23 46.82
N LYS A 5 -31.94 -40.41 46.47
CA LYS A 5 -30.91 -41.11 47.26
C LYS A 5 -29.66 -40.22 47.35
N LYS A 6 -29.34 -39.71 48.55
CA LYS A 6 -28.09 -39.01 48.82
C LYS A 6 -26.93 -40.01 48.72
N LEU A 7 -26.00 -39.77 47.80
CA LEU A 7 -24.73 -40.51 47.68
C LEU A 7 -23.93 -40.38 48.99
N SER A 8 -23.23 -41.45 49.40
CA SER A 8 -22.44 -41.44 50.63
C SER A 8 -21.29 -40.41 50.57
N PRO A 9 -20.88 -39.82 51.71
CA PRO A 9 -19.86 -38.77 51.75
C PRO A 9 -18.54 -39.15 51.07
N LEU A 10 -18.13 -40.41 51.18
CA LEU A 10 -16.94 -40.98 50.53
C LEU A 10 -17.02 -40.98 49.00
N VAL A 11 -18.20 -41.20 48.42
CA VAL A 11 -18.40 -41.19 46.96
C VAL A 11 -18.38 -39.77 46.41
N GLN A 12 -18.95 -38.80 47.16
CA GLN A 12 -18.89 -37.39 46.80
C GLN A 12 -17.46 -36.83 46.84
N LEU A 13 -16.64 -37.26 47.81
CA LEU A 13 -15.23 -36.87 47.92
C LEU A 13 -14.40 -37.40 46.74
N LYS A 14 -14.58 -38.66 46.35
CA LYS A 14 -13.90 -39.26 45.19
C LYS A 14 -14.29 -38.59 43.86
N GLN A 15 -15.57 -38.24 43.67
CA GLN A 15 -16.02 -37.50 42.49
C GLN A 15 -15.41 -36.09 42.41
N ARG A 16 -15.33 -35.37 43.55
CA ARG A 16 -14.69 -34.03 43.59
C ARG A 16 -13.19 -34.09 43.28
N ALA A 17 -12.47 -35.10 43.79
CA ALA A 17 -11.06 -35.29 43.49
C ALA A 17 -10.81 -35.62 42.00
N ALA A 18 -11.67 -36.48 41.40
CA ALA A 18 -11.59 -36.80 39.98
C ALA A 18 -11.89 -35.59 39.08
N LEU A 19 -12.91 -34.80 39.39
CA LEU A 19 -13.24 -33.56 38.66
C LEU A 19 -12.13 -32.50 38.78
N SER A 20 -11.47 -32.39 39.94
CA SER A 20 -10.31 -31.51 40.15
C SER A 20 -9.10 -31.96 39.34
N SER A 21 -8.82 -33.27 39.30
CA SER A 21 -7.75 -33.88 38.48
C SER A 21 -7.97 -33.65 36.99
N ILE A 22 -9.19 -33.89 36.49
CA ILE A 22 -9.57 -33.65 35.09
C ILE A 22 -9.49 -32.15 34.76
N GLY A 23 -9.86 -31.26 35.69
CA GLY A 23 -9.71 -29.82 35.55
C GLY A 23 -8.25 -29.37 35.46
N LYS A 24 -7.37 -29.92 36.31
CA LYS A 24 -5.92 -29.68 36.25
C LYS A 24 -5.29 -30.21 34.95
N GLN A 25 -5.62 -31.42 34.52
CA GLN A 25 -5.13 -31.97 33.24
C GLN A 25 -5.61 -31.14 32.04
N ARG A 26 -6.87 -30.71 32.01
CA ARG A 26 -7.38 -29.80 30.97
C ARG A 26 -6.72 -28.41 30.99
N GLY A 27 -6.39 -27.90 32.18
CA GLY A 27 -5.64 -26.65 32.35
C GLY A 27 -4.20 -26.75 31.83
N ILE A 28 -3.52 -27.87 32.10
CA ILE A 28 -2.16 -28.16 31.61
C ILE A 28 -2.15 -28.37 30.09
N LEU A 29 -3.13 -29.10 29.54
CA LEU A 29 -3.25 -29.27 28.08
C LEU A 29 -3.51 -27.94 27.35
N ARG A 30 -4.31 -27.05 27.94
CA ARG A 30 -4.53 -25.69 27.44
C ARG A 30 -3.30 -24.79 27.59
N SER A 31 -2.52 -24.93 28.65
CA SER A 31 -1.28 -24.15 28.80
C SER A 31 -0.20 -24.62 27.82
N LEU A 32 -0.09 -25.92 27.57
CA LEU A 32 0.84 -26.48 26.59
C LEU A 32 0.50 -26.07 25.15
N SER A 33 -0.79 -26.02 24.78
CA SER A 33 -1.18 -25.53 23.45
C SER A 33 -0.92 -24.03 23.27
N VAL A 34 -1.13 -23.22 24.30
CA VAL A 34 -0.77 -21.79 24.28
C VAL A 34 0.76 -21.61 24.19
N ILE A 35 1.54 -22.38 24.96
CA ILE A 35 3.01 -22.37 24.88
C ILE A 35 3.48 -22.77 23.49
N TRP A 36 2.89 -23.80 22.88
CA TRP A 36 3.22 -24.23 21.52
C TRP A 36 2.94 -23.14 20.48
N ILE A 37 1.81 -22.44 20.58
CA ILE A 37 1.47 -21.30 19.71
C ILE A 37 2.50 -20.17 19.89
N ILE A 38 2.89 -19.86 21.13
CA ILE A 38 3.92 -18.85 21.43
C ILE A 38 5.27 -19.26 20.83
N VAL A 39 5.66 -20.53 20.96
CA VAL A 39 6.92 -21.05 20.38
C VAL A 39 6.89 -20.94 18.87
N GLN A 40 5.81 -21.35 18.19
CA GLN A 40 5.67 -21.20 16.74
C GLN A 40 5.77 -19.72 16.32
N TRP A 41 5.08 -18.84 17.04
CA TRP A 41 5.16 -17.39 16.81
C TRP A 41 6.57 -16.83 17.00
N VAL A 42 7.29 -17.24 18.05
CA VAL A 42 8.69 -16.84 18.32
C VAL A 42 9.61 -17.36 17.21
N VAL A 43 9.48 -18.63 16.81
CA VAL A 43 10.28 -19.23 15.73
C VAL A 43 10.02 -18.50 14.40
N GLU A 44 8.77 -18.22 14.06
CA GLU A 44 8.43 -17.41 12.90
C GLU A 44 9.03 -16.01 12.97
N LYS A 45 8.96 -15.35 14.14
CA LYS A 45 9.47 -13.99 14.33
C LYS A 45 10.99 -13.95 14.24
N ILE A 46 11.70 -14.90 14.85
CA ILE A 46 13.16 -15.07 14.74
C ILE A 46 13.54 -15.38 13.29
N GLY A 47 12.78 -16.24 12.60
CA GLY A 47 12.96 -16.52 11.18
C GLY A 47 12.82 -15.27 10.31
N ARG A 48 11.80 -14.44 10.53
CA ARG A 48 11.60 -13.16 9.82
C ARG A 48 12.72 -12.15 10.11
N VAL A 49 13.19 -12.08 11.35
CA VAL A 49 14.32 -11.21 11.74
C VAL A 49 15.62 -11.69 11.09
N GLY A 50 15.93 -12.99 11.15
CA GLY A 50 17.07 -13.60 10.47
C GLY A 50 17.02 -13.41 8.96
N GLN A 51 15.84 -13.54 8.34
CA GLN A 51 15.67 -13.23 6.92
C GLN A 51 16.00 -11.78 6.59
N LYS A 52 15.57 -10.80 7.39
CA LYS A 52 15.91 -9.38 7.17
C LYS A 52 17.41 -9.06 7.34
N ILE A 53 18.13 -9.89 8.10
CA ILE A 53 19.59 -9.79 8.28
C ILE A 53 20.33 -10.33 7.05
N PHE A 54 19.94 -11.48 6.52
CA PHE A 54 20.66 -12.13 5.41
C PHE A 54 20.13 -11.75 4.02
N PHE A 55 18.95 -11.17 3.94
CA PHE A 55 18.29 -10.83 2.70
C PHE A 55 17.84 -9.36 2.67
N LEU A 56 17.71 -8.84 1.45
CA LEU A 56 17.12 -7.56 1.13
C LEU A 56 15.97 -7.82 0.16
N ASP A 57 14.84 -7.17 0.42
CA ASP A 57 13.75 -7.09 -0.54
C ASP A 57 14.13 -6.01 -1.55
N GLN A 58 14.14 -6.37 -2.83
CA GLN A 58 14.63 -5.59 -3.95
C GLN A 58 13.45 -5.29 -4.87
N TRP A 59 12.87 -4.09 -4.73
CA TRP A 59 11.83 -3.59 -5.61
C TRP A 59 12.42 -3.13 -6.95
N PHE A 60 11.66 -3.34 -8.02
CA PHE A 60 11.99 -3.00 -9.40
C PHE A 60 10.71 -2.82 -10.22
N LEU A 61 10.81 -2.17 -11.38
CA LEU A 61 9.64 -1.85 -12.20
C LEU A 61 9.46 -2.87 -13.32
N MET A 62 8.22 -3.05 -13.73
CA MET A 62 7.82 -3.84 -14.89
C MET A 62 6.78 -3.06 -15.68
N PHE A 63 6.90 -2.98 -17.00
CA PHE A 63 5.96 -2.23 -17.83
C PHE A 63 5.70 -2.87 -19.19
N ASP A 64 4.62 -2.42 -19.83
CA ASP A 64 4.27 -2.74 -21.21
C ASP A 64 3.60 -1.53 -21.88
N LEU A 65 3.86 -1.35 -23.18
CA LEU A 65 3.34 -0.26 -24.02
C LEU A 65 2.41 -0.77 -25.15
N SER A 66 2.22 -2.08 -25.26
CA SER A 66 1.48 -2.75 -26.35
C SER A 66 0.03 -3.06 -26.02
N LEU A 67 -0.38 -2.88 -24.75
CA LEU A 67 -1.71 -3.28 -24.29
C LEU A 67 -2.81 -2.32 -24.73
N SER A 68 -3.44 -2.63 -25.87
CA SER A 68 -4.76 -2.09 -26.23
C SER A 68 -5.86 -2.86 -25.50
N ASP A 69 -6.48 -2.25 -24.49
CA ASP A 69 -7.76 -2.60 -23.84
C ASP A 69 -8.12 -4.08 -23.60
N SER A 70 -7.13 -4.98 -23.50
CA SER A 70 -7.36 -6.39 -23.18
C SER A 70 -7.96 -6.55 -21.77
N ASN A 71 -8.89 -7.49 -21.62
CA ASN A 71 -9.44 -7.90 -20.32
C ASN A 71 -8.43 -8.68 -19.45
N SER A 72 -7.34 -9.17 -20.04
CA SER A 72 -6.24 -9.82 -19.35
C SER A 72 -4.92 -9.09 -19.62
N ILE A 73 -4.21 -8.75 -18.54
CA ILE A 73 -2.89 -8.13 -18.60
C ILE A 73 -1.85 -9.25 -18.43
N PRO A 74 -1.06 -9.58 -19.47
CA PRO A 74 -0.05 -10.62 -19.43
C PRO A 74 1.23 -10.11 -18.74
N PHE A 75 1.19 -9.93 -17.42
CA PHE A 75 2.32 -9.41 -16.62
C PHE A 75 3.64 -10.18 -16.79
N HIS A 76 3.59 -11.43 -17.28
CA HIS A 76 4.78 -12.23 -17.60
C HIS A 76 5.65 -11.57 -18.68
N ASP A 77 5.04 -10.89 -19.66
CA ASP A 77 5.73 -10.37 -20.85
C ASP A 77 6.25 -8.93 -20.65
N PHE A 78 5.99 -8.34 -19.49
CA PHE A 78 6.39 -6.97 -19.18
C PHE A 78 7.92 -6.83 -19.16
N GLN A 79 8.39 -5.75 -19.78
CA GLN A 79 9.79 -5.35 -19.75
C GLN A 79 10.18 -4.94 -18.32
N LYS A 80 11.30 -5.47 -17.82
CA LYS A 80 11.82 -5.19 -16.47
C LYS A 80 12.80 -4.02 -16.48
N ILE A 81 12.69 -3.11 -15.51
CA ILE A 81 13.68 -2.06 -15.21
C ILE A 81 14.28 -2.35 -13.84
N ILE A 82 15.53 -2.85 -13.84
CA ILE A 82 16.19 -3.35 -12.63
C ILE A 82 17.12 -2.27 -12.04
N PRO A 83 16.94 -1.87 -10.78
CA PRO A 83 17.84 -0.92 -10.12
C PRO A 83 19.22 -1.50 -9.83
N PRO A 84 20.22 -0.62 -9.63
CA PRO A 84 21.49 -1.01 -9.05
C PRO A 84 21.33 -1.71 -7.68
N LYS A 85 22.33 -2.50 -7.29
CA LYS A 85 22.26 -3.36 -6.11
C LYS A 85 22.19 -2.63 -4.77
N ASP A 86 22.45 -1.33 -4.73
CA ASP A 86 22.53 -0.48 -3.54
C ASP A 86 21.23 0.26 -3.20
N ARG A 87 20.19 0.08 -4.03
CA ARG A 87 18.90 0.78 -3.90
C ARG A 87 17.73 -0.05 -4.40
N PHE A 88 16.49 0.42 -4.24
CA PHE A 88 15.32 -0.08 -4.96
C PHE A 88 14.47 1.06 -5.55
N TRP A 89 13.55 0.71 -6.46
CA TRP A 89 12.52 1.61 -6.98
C TRP A 89 11.11 1.04 -6.74
N ALA A 90 10.20 1.85 -6.20
CA ALA A 90 8.83 1.47 -5.86
C ALA A 90 7.85 2.65 -6.06
N ASP A 91 6.56 2.40 -5.86
CA ASP A 91 5.45 3.36 -5.95
C ASP A 91 5.45 4.25 -7.22
N PRO A 92 5.58 3.66 -8.42
CA PRO A 92 5.63 4.43 -9.65
C PRO A 92 4.35 5.25 -9.87
N HIS A 93 4.52 6.50 -10.29
CA HIS A 93 3.47 7.39 -10.76
C HIS A 93 3.92 8.09 -12.04
N VAL A 94 3.01 8.28 -12.99
CA VAL A 94 3.40 8.67 -14.35
C VAL A 94 2.66 9.92 -14.80
N ILE A 95 3.40 10.83 -15.44
CA ILE A 95 2.85 11.86 -16.32
C ILE A 95 3.30 11.52 -17.74
N GLN A 96 2.35 11.50 -18.68
CA GLN A 96 2.65 11.45 -20.10
C GLN A 96 2.74 12.88 -20.65
N VAL A 97 3.85 13.22 -21.31
CA VAL A 97 4.00 14.48 -22.06
C VAL A 97 4.50 14.14 -23.46
N ASN A 98 3.69 14.46 -24.47
CA ASN A 98 3.92 14.07 -25.86
C ASN A 98 4.11 12.54 -25.97
N GLU A 99 5.22 12.10 -26.59
CA GLU A 99 5.57 10.70 -26.83
C GLU A 99 6.44 10.09 -25.72
N HIS A 100 6.48 10.73 -24.54
CA HIS A 100 7.32 10.34 -23.42
C HIS A 100 6.49 10.15 -22.14
N TYR A 101 6.85 9.13 -21.37
CA TYR A 101 6.34 8.83 -20.05
C TYR A 101 7.40 9.16 -19.00
N PHE A 102 7.04 10.02 -18.05
CA PHE A 102 7.90 10.42 -16.94
C PHE A 102 7.46 9.66 -15.69
N VAL A 103 8.19 8.60 -15.34
CA VAL A 103 7.89 7.68 -14.25
C VAL A 103 8.61 8.15 -12.98
N PHE A 104 7.86 8.79 -12.09
CA PHE A 104 8.33 9.20 -10.76
C PHE A 104 8.26 8.00 -9.80
N VAL A 105 9.33 7.77 -9.05
CA VAL A 105 9.47 6.62 -8.16
C VAL A 105 10.03 7.02 -6.80
N GLU A 106 9.66 6.25 -5.77
CA GLU A 106 10.44 6.15 -4.55
C GLU A 106 11.79 5.47 -4.89
N GLU A 107 12.91 6.18 -4.73
CA GLU A 107 14.25 5.59 -4.80
C GLU A 107 14.84 5.49 -3.40
N TYR A 108 14.81 4.28 -2.83
CA TYR A 108 15.34 4.01 -1.50
C TYR A 108 16.80 3.54 -1.55
N ILE A 109 17.69 4.27 -0.88
CA ILE A 109 19.10 3.90 -0.81
C ILE A 109 19.35 3.06 0.45
N TYR A 110 19.76 1.80 0.30
CA TYR A 110 19.91 0.87 1.43
C TYR A 110 20.93 1.35 2.47
N ARG A 111 22.00 2.00 2.02
CA ARG A 111 23.09 2.45 2.89
C ARG A 111 22.64 3.57 3.83
N SER A 112 21.91 4.56 3.31
CA SER A 112 21.39 5.69 4.11
C SER A 112 20.06 5.37 4.79
N ARG A 113 19.37 4.30 4.36
CA ARG A 113 18.04 3.90 4.83
C ARG A 113 16.97 4.98 4.65
N LYS A 114 17.10 5.79 3.60
CA LYS A 114 16.20 6.89 3.27
C LYS A 114 15.84 6.83 1.79
N ALA A 115 14.58 7.11 1.47
CA ALA A 115 14.16 7.35 0.10
C ALA A 115 14.10 8.83 -0.25
N HIS A 116 14.26 9.09 -1.55
CA HIS A 116 13.99 10.35 -2.23
C HIS A 116 13.22 10.05 -3.52
N ILE A 117 12.69 11.09 -4.18
CA ILE A 117 11.96 10.90 -5.44
C ILE A 117 12.91 11.04 -6.63
N SER A 118 12.85 10.07 -7.53
CA SER A 118 13.56 10.11 -8.82
C SER A 118 12.58 9.96 -9.98
N VAL A 119 12.98 10.38 -11.17
CA VAL A 119 12.21 10.22 -12.41
C VAL A 119 12.98 9.37 -13.42
N ILE A 120 12.29 8.45 -14.07
CA ILE A 120 12.77 7.65 -15.21
C ILE A 120 11.95 8.05 -16.42
N GLU A 121 12.60 8.46 -17.50
CA GLU A 121 11.93 8.77 -18.77
C GLU A 121 11.88 7.52 -19.63
N ILE A 122 10.70 7.16 -20.13
CA ILE A 122 10.45 6.06 -21.07
C ILE A 122 9.83 6.66 -22.34
N ASN A 123 10.33 6.30 -23.52
CA ASN A 123 9.71 6.70 -24.79
C ASN A 123 8.69 5.66 -25.30
N ASN A 124 7.96 5.97 -26.37
CA ASN A 124 6.95 5.08 -26.94
C ASN A 124 7.52 3.75 -27.50
N GLU A 125 8.83 3.66 -27.76
CA GLU A 125 9.49 2.40 -28.16
C GLU A 125 9.93 1.53 -26.96
N GLY A 126 9.69 1.98 -25.71
CA GLY A 126 10.10 1.26 -24.49
C GLY A 126 11.57 1.44 -24.10
N ASN A 127 12.29 2.37 -24.74
CA ASN A 127 13.62 2.76 -24.30
C ASN A 127 13.49 3.69 -23.09
N TYR A 128 14.34 3.46 -22.08
CA TYR A 128 14.33 4.26 -20.86
C TYR A 128 15.70 4.86 -20.53
N LYS A 129 15.69 6.02 -19.89
CA LYS A 129 16.91 6.72 -19.41
C LYS A 129 17.24 6.31 -17.97
N ALA A 130 18.46 6.61 -17.54
CA ALA A 130 18.84 6.47 -16.13
C ALA A 130 17.98 7.40 -15.24
N PRO A 131 17.69 6.98 -13.99
CA PRO A 131 16.90 7.80 -13.07
C PRO A 131 17.62 9.11 -12.72
N VAL A 132 16.87 10.19 -12.63
CA VAL A 132 17.33 11.50 -12.15
C VAL A 132 16.63 11.81 -10.84
N LYS A 133 17.38 12.13 -9.78
CA LYS A 133 16.81 12.59 -8.50
C LYS A 133 16.17 13.97 -8.71
N VAL A 134 14.90 14.13 -8.32
CA VAL A 134 14.12 15.36 -8.55
C VAL A 134 13.61 16.02 -7.28
N LEU A 135 13.50 15.27 -6.18
CA LEU A 135 13.07 15.80 -4.88
C LEU A 135 13.71 15.01 -3.73
N GLU A 136 14.37 15.72 -2.83
CA GLU A 136 14.97 15.16 -1.61
C GLU A 136 14.77 16.13 -0.44
N THR A 137 14.39 15.60 0.72
CA THR A 137 14.23 16.34 1.96
C THR A 137 15.08 15.73 3.08
N GLY A 138 14.99 16.31 4.28
CA GLY A 138 15.61 15.77 5.50
C GLY A 138 14.96 14.48 6.01
N TYR A 139 13.77 14.13 5.51
CA TYR A 139 12.97 12.96 5.89
C TYR A 139 12.74 12.04 4.68
N HIS A 140 12.13 10.88 4.92
CA HIS A 140 11.78 9.90 3.89
C HIS A 140 10.64 10.40 3.01
N LEU A 141 10.77 10.25 1.68
CA LEU A 141 9.71 10.49 0.71
C LEU A 141 9.43 9.23 -0.10
N SER A 142 8.17 8.83 -0.19
CA SER A 142 7.67 7.73 -1.03
C SER A 142 6.39 8.14 -1.76
N TYR A 143 5.75 7.23 -2.48
CA TYR A 143 4.46 7.46 -3.15
C TYR A 143 4.35 8.84 -3.85
N PRO A 144 5.16 9.12 -4.88
CA PRO A 144 5.21 10.43 -5.54
C PRO A 144 3.99 10.66 -6.43
N PHE A 145 2.80 10.83 -5.85
CA PHE A 145 1.56 11.01 -6.61
C PHE A 145 1.65 12.29 -7.46
N VAL A 146 1.78 12.12 -8.79
CA VAL A 146 1.89 13.22 -9.75
C VAL A 146 0.65 13.37 -10.62
N PHE A 147 0.32 14.61 -10.97
CA PHE A 147 -0.83 14.94 -11.82
C PHE A 147 -0.65 16.29 -12.52
N GLU A 148 -1.43 16.50 -13.58
CA GLU A 148 -1.55 17.78 -14.27
C GLU A 148 -2.83 18.50 -13.84
N CYS A 149 -2.75 19.81 -13.64
CA CYS A 149 -3.89 20.69 -13.40
C CYS A 149 -3.59 22.07 -14.02
N ASP A 150 -4.50 22.56 -14.85
CA ASP A 150 -4.39 23.86 -15.54
C ASP A 150 -3.06 24.07 -16.28
N GLY A 151 -2.58 23.03 -16.99
CA GLY A 151 -1.32 23.07 -17.75
C GLY A 151 -0.05 23.10 -16.89
N ARG A 152 -0.17 22.85 -15.58
CA ARG A 152 0.93 22.76 -14.62
C ARG A 152 0.98 21.37 -14.00
N TYR A 153 2.16 20.98 -13.53
CA TYR A 153 2.39 19.68 -12.93
C TYR A 153 2.59 19.79 -11.42
N TYR A 154 1.94 18.90 -10.69
CA TYR A 154 1.96 18.87 -9.23
C TYR A 154 2.34 17.47 -8.73
N MET A 155 2.87 17.43 -7.50
CA MET A 155 3.25 16.20 -6.81
C MET A 155 2.80 16.26 -5.36
N VAL A 156 2.24 15.15 -4.86
CA VAL A 156 1.94 14.91 -3.44
C VAL A 156 2.68 13.65 -3.01
N PRO A 157 3.93 13.77 -2.52
CA PRO A 157 4.65 12.62 -1.99
C PRO A 157 4.11 12.23 -0.60
N GLU A 158 4.21 10.95 -0.24
CA GLU A 158 4.04 10.54 1.15
C GLU A 158 5.14 11.21 2.00
N SER A 159 4.70 11.97 3.01
CA SER A 159 5.55 12.70 3.96
C SER A 159 5.12 12.42 5.40
N SER A 160 4.72 11.17 5.68
CA SER A 160 4.19 10.72 6.97
C SER A 160 5.15 11.02 8.14
N GLU A 161 6.46 10.92 7.92
CA GLU A 161 7.50 11.30 8.89
C GLU A 161 7.44 12.78 9.30
N ASN A 162 7.03 13.67 8.39
CA ASN A 162 6.85 15.10 8.65
C ASN A 162 5.44 15.47 9.19
N LYS A 163 4.54 14.48 9.31
CA LYS A 163 3.15 14.65 9.76
C LYS A 163 2.32 15.65 8.92
N THR A 164 2.52 15.61 7.60
CA THR A 164 1.89 16.53 6.64
C THR A 164 1.38 15.79 5.42
N ILE A 165 0.48 16.43 4.68
CA ILE A 165 0.26 16.16 3.26
C ILE A 165 0.77 17.38 2.51
N GLU A 166 1.83 17.22 1.73
CA GLU A 166 2.53 18.33 1.07
C GLU A 166 2.22 18.37 -0.43
N LEU A 167 1.93 19.55 -0.96
CA LEU A 167 1.76 19.80 -2.38
C LEU A 167 3.00 20.50 -2.92
N TYR A 168 3.58 19.94 -3.97
CA TYR A 168 4.69 20.51 -4.72
C TYR A 168 4.23 20.91 -6.12
N GLU A 169 4.73 22.03 -6.62
CA GLU A 169 4.59 22.46 -8.02
C GLU A 169 5.89 22.22 -8.78
N CYS A 170 5.79 21.74 -10.02
CA CYS A 170 6.93 21.61 -10.91
C CYS A 170 7.25 22.95 -11.57
N VAL A 171 8.38 23.56 -11.21
CA VAL A 171 8.83 24.85 -11.78
C VAL A 171 9.69 24.68 -13.02
N GLN A 172 10.22 23.47 -13.26
CA GLN A 172 10.94 23.11 -14.47
C GLN A 172 10.76 21.61 -14.73
N PHE A 173 9.78 21.26 -15.55
CA PHE A 173 9.44 19.86 -15.81
C PHE A 173 10.57 19.09 -16.52
N PRO A 174 10.85 17.83 -16.16
CA PRO A 174 10.34 17.06 -15.01
C PRO A 174 11.17 17.24 -13.72
N ASN A 175 12.20 18.08 -13.74
CA ASN A 175 13.36 17.99 -12.85
C ASN A 175 13.30 18.83 -11.57
N LYS A 176 12.60 19.97 -11.57
CA LYS A 176 12.61 20.89 -10.42
C LYS A 176 11.21 21.05 -9.83
N TRP A 177 11.12 20.71 -8.55
CA TRP A 177 9.89 20.77 -7.76
C TRP A 177 10.10 21.73 -6.59
N GLN A 178 9.09 22.54 -6.30
CA GLN A 178 9.09 23.45 -5.15
C GLN A 178 7.86 23.18 -4.30
N ARG A 179 8.05 23.12 -2.98
CA ARG A 179 6.94 22.96 -2.05
C ARG A 179 6.05 24.20 -2.15
N MET A 180 4.80 23.99 -2.53
CA MET A 180 3.81 25.05 -2.72
C MET A 180 3.07 25.33 -1.42
N MET A 181 2.51 24.29 -0.81
CA MET A 181 1.78 24.38 0.46
C MET A 181 1.63 23.01 1.10
N ASN A 182 1.18 23.00 2.36
CA ASN A 182 0.64 21.79 2.98
C ASN A 182 -0.87 21.77 2.73
N LEU A 183 -1.40 20.66 2.22
CA LEU A 183 -2.84 20.40 2.11
C LEU A 183 -3.44 20.05 3.48
N MET A 184 -2.67 19.34 4.31
CA MET A 184 -3.01 19.02 5.70
C MET A 184 -1.76 19.03 6.57
N GLU A 185 -1.94 19.35 7.86
CA GLU A 185 -0.89 19.41 8.87
C GLU A 185 -1.31 18.63 10.11
N ASN A 186 -0.32 18.13 10.88
CA ASN A 186 -0.53 17.33 12.09
C ASN A 186 -1.29 16.01 11.83
N VAL A 187 -1.05 15.38 10.68
CA VAL A 187 -1.69 14.14 10.26
C VAL A 187 -0.67 13.04 10.01
N SER A 188 -0.99 11.80 10.43
CA SER A 188 -0.24 10.59 10.03
C SER A 188 -0.93 9.98 8.82
N ALA A 189 -0.55 10.46 7.64
CA ALA A 189 -1.16 10.14 6.35
C ALA A 189 -0.17 9.43 5.41
N VAL A 190 -0.65 8.42 4.70
CA VAL A 190 0.13 7.60 3.77
C VAL A 190 -0.59 7.48 2.42
N ASP A 191 0.20 7.38 1.35
CA ASP A 191 -0.26 7.20 -0.03
C ASP A 191 -1.39 8.14 -0.48
N THR A 192 -1.27 9.44 -0.18
CA THR A 192 -2.31 10.40 -0.55
C THR A 192 -2.49 10.48 -2.06
N THR A 193 -3.71 10.26 -2.53
CA THR A 193 -4.11 10.25 -3.94
C THR A 193 -5.22 11.25 -4.18
N LEU A 194 -5.01 12.21 -5.08
CA LEU A 194 -6.04 13.16 -5.48
C LEU A 194 -6.78 12.67 -6.73
N PHE A 195 -8.06 12.99 -6.82
CA PHE A 195 -8.89 12.68 -7.98
C PHE A 195 -9.87 13.82 -8.24
N HIS A 196 -9.76 14.47 -9.39
CA HIS A 196 -10.72 15.48 -9.82
C HIS A 196 -11.87 14.81 -10.55
N TYR A 197 -13.09 14.92 -10.02
CA TYR A 197 -14.27 14.31 -10.60
C TYR A 197 -15.52 15.12 -10.31
N GLY A 198 -16.28 15.44 -11.36
CA GLY A 198 -17.35 16.43 -11.29
C GLY A 198 -16.76 17.83 -11.13
N ASP A 199 -17.24 18.56 -10.13
CA ASP A 199 -16.83 19.91 -9.75
C ASP A 199 -15.91 19.94 -8.51
N LYS A 200 -15.37 18.77 -8.12
CA LYS A 200 -14.65 18.59 -6.85
C LYS A 200 -13.35 17.85 -7.01
N TRP A 201 -12.44 18.19 -6.11
CA TRP A 201 -11.28 17.38 -5.78
C TRP A 201 -11.64 16.43 -4.64
N TRP A 202 -11.27 15.17 -4.83
CA TRP A 202 -11.37 14.10 -3.84
C TRP A 202 -9.97 13.72 -3.39
N LEU A 203 -9.74 13.68 -2.09
CA LEU A 203 -8.46 13.29 -1.47
C LEU A 203 -8.66 11.97 -0.74
N PHE A 204 -8.06 10.92 -1.29
CA PHE A 204 -8.00 9.58 -0.69
C PHE A 204 -6.67 9.43 0.03
N THR A 205 -6.67 8.96 1.27
CA THR A 205 -5.42 8.73 1.99
C THR A 205 -5.57 7.64 3.03
N GLY A 206 -4.54 6.81 3.19
CA GLY A 206 -4.44 5.98 4.39
C GLY A 206 -4.16 6.90 5.58
N MET A 207 -4.86 6.73 6.69
CA MET A 207 -4.60 7.54 7.90
C MET A 207 -4.64 6.69 9.17
N GLN A 208 -3.84 7.13 10.13
CA GLN A 208 -3.74 6.57 11.46
C GLN A 208 -4.34 7.57 12.47
N GLU A 209 -5.40 7.17 13.19
CA GLU A 209 -6.01 8.00 14.25
C GLU A 209 -5.23 7.92 15.57
N ASP A 210 -4.62 6.76 15.86
CA ASP A 210 -3.90 6.49 17.11
C ASP A 210 -2.52 5.92 16.83
N GLU A 211 -1.49 6.35 17.57
CA GLU A 211 -0.09 5.85 17.44
C GLU A 211 0.04 4.31 17.51
N LYS A 212 -0.97 3.60 18.05
CA LYS A 212 -1.02 2.14 18.16
C LYS A 212 -1.64 1.41 16.98
N SER A 213 -2.39 2.11 16.11
CA SER A 213 -3.01 1.51 14.92
C SER A 213 -2.00 1.39 13.79
N LEU A 214 -2.06 0.38 12.92
CA LEU A 214 -1.16 0.34 11.76
C LEU A 214 -1.70 1.31 10.70
N PRO A 215 -0.86 2.17 10.06
CA PRO A 215 -1.26 3.08 8.98
C PRO A 215 -1.84 2.37 7.73
N LEU A 216 -1.95 1.05 7.76
CA LEU A 216 -2.41 0.18 6.68
C LEU A 216 -3.91 -0.12 6.73
N ALA A 217 -4.61 0.25 7.82
CA ALA A 217 -5.91 -0.34 8.15
C ALA A 217 -7.14 0.45 7.69
N LYS A 218 -7.02 1.75 7.42
CA LYS A 218 -8.17 2.62 7.16
C LYS A 218 -7.91 3.59 6.02
N LEU A 219 -8.90 3.74 5.14
CA LEU A 219 -8.93 4.72 4.08
C LEU A 219 -9.88 5.86 4.45
N TYR A 220 -9.39 7.08 4.34
CA TYR A 220 -10.18 8.30 4.55
C TYR A 220 -10.37 9.02 3.22
N LEU A 221 -11.50 9.68 3.10
CA LEU A 221 -11.91 10.47 1.97
C LEU A 221 -12.21 11.90 2.43
N PHE A 222 -11.68 12.87 1.71
CA PHE A 222 -12.00 14.27 1.89
C PHE A 222 -12.35 14.91 0.56
N SER A 223 -13.07 16.02 0.58
CA SER A 223 -13.40 16.77 -0.63
C SER A 223 -13.18 18.27 -0.49
N SER A 224 -12.97 18.93 -1.63
CA SER A 224 -13.01 20.38 -1.75
C SER A 224 -13.37 20.80 -3.17
N SER A 225 -13.93 22.00 -3.33
CA SER A 225 -14.11 22.63 -4.65
C SER A 225 -12.80 23.23 -5.18
N TRP A 226 -11.76 23.34 -4.35
CA TRP A 226 -10.50 23.97 -4.72
C TRP A 226 -9.29 23.17 -4.25
N LEU A 227 -8.34 22.92 -5.15
CA LEU A 227 -7.13 22.14 -4.86
C LEU A 227 -6.22 22.85 -3.85
N PHE A 228 -6.00 24.15 -4.02
CA PHE A 228 -5.04 24.91 -3.22
C PHE A 228 -5.67 25.41 -1.93
N THR A 229 -6.09 24.46 -1.09
CA THR A 229 -6.73 24.72 0.20
C THR A 229 -6.16 23.84 1.31
N LYS A 230 -6.31 24.32 2.54
CA LYS A 230 -6.13 23.53 3.77
C LYS A 230 -7.47 23.01 4.33
N GLU A 231 -8.59 23.52 3.81
CA GLU A 231 -9.94 23.26 4.30
C GLU A 231 -10.59 22.12 3.51
N TRP A 232 -10.07 20.92 3.73
CA TRP A 232 -10.62 19.69 3.16
C TRP A 232 -11.78 19.19 4.02
N ILE A 233 -12.95 19.01 3.42
CA ILE A 233 -14.15 18.54 4.11
C ILE A 233 -14.06 17.03 4.29
N SER A 234 -14.07 16.57 5.54
CA SER A 234 -14.07 15.13 5.86
C SER A 234 -15.38 14.48 5.43
N HIS A 235 -15.29 13.36 4.72
CA HIS A 235 -16.47 12.60 4.31
C HIS A 235 -17.20 12.01 5.54
N PRO A 236 -18.54 12.07 5.62
CA PRO A 236 -19.30 11.63 6.79
C PRO A 236 -19.21 10.12 7.06
N LEU A 237 -18.85 9.32 6.05
CA LEU A 237 -18.61 7.88 6.19
C LEU A 237 -17.17 7.52 6.55
N ASN A 238 -16.30 8.49 6.87
CA ASN A 238 -14.92 8.18 7.25
C ASN A 238 -14.85 7.32 8.53
N PRO A 239 -13.97 6.30 8.57
CA PRO A 239 -13.18 5.77 7.45
C PRO A 239 -14.08 5.05 6.43
N ILE A 240 -13.93 5.38 5.14
CA ILE A 240 -14.74 4.80 4.05
C ILE A 240 -14.39 3.34 3.76
N GLU A 241 -13.21 2.88 4.20
CA GLU A 241 -12.81 1.47 4.21
C GLU A 241 -11.96 1.22 5.46
N ALA A 242 -12.20 0.12 6.17
CA ALA A 242 -11.49 -0.28 7.40
C ALA A 242 -10.89 -1.69 7.32
N ASP A 243 -10.83 -2.26 6.12
CA ASP A 243 -10.19 -3.54 5.82
C ASP A 243 -8.72 -3.32 5.42
N VAL A 244 -7.81 -3.75 6.30
CA VAL A 244 -6.35 -3.69 6.11
C VAL A 244 -5.86 -4.38 4.84
N THR A 245 -6.68 -5.23 4.23
CA THR A 245 -6.33 -5.91 2.99
C THR A 245 -6.63 -5.10 1.74
N ARG A 246 -7.41 -4.01 1.80
CA ARG A 246 -7.81 -3.21 0.63
C ARG A 246 -7.93 -1.69 0.86
N ALA A 247 -7.68 -1.20 2.08
CA ALA A 247 -7.76 0.21 2.39
C ALA A 247 -6.64 1.02 1.69
N ARG A 248 -5.38 0.59 1.82
CA ARG A 248 -4.21 1.35 1.38
C ARG A 248 -4.21 1.59 -0.14
N PRO A 249 -4.07 2.84 -0.63
CA PRO A 249 -3.97 3.13 -2.06
C PRO A 249 -2.79 2.43 -2.77
N ALA A 250 -2.97 2.09 -4.05
CA ALA A 250 -1.98 1.39 -4.88
C ALA A 250 -1.74 2.07 -6.24
N GLY A 251 -1.96 3.38 -6.30
CA GLY A 251 -1.72 4.22 -7.48
C GLY A 251 -2.92 5.11 -7.79
N LYS A 252 -2.83 5.81 -8.93
CA LYS A 252 -3.83 6.77 -9.40
C LYS A 252 -5.18 6.08 -9.73
N LEU A 253 -6.28 6.73 -9.36
CA LEU A 253 -7.62 6.35 -9.84
C LEU A 253 -7.72 6.63 -11.35
N PHE A 254 -8.39 5.75 -12.08
CA PHE A 254 -8.57 5.92 -13.53
C PHE A 254 -10.02 5.70 -13.94
N ILE A 255 -10.42 6.35 -15.03
CA ILE A 255 -11.73 6.18 -15.64
C ILE A 255 -11.57 5.27 -16.85
N LYS A 256 -12.35 4.19 -16.92
CA LYS A 256 -12.47 3.32 -18.10
C LYS A 256 -13.94 3.11 -18.41
N GLU A 257 -14.35 3.38 -19.66
CA GLU A 257 -15.74 3.23 -20.11
C GLU A 257 -16.75 3.97 -19.21
N GLY A 258 -16.41 5.18 -18.77
CA GLY A 258 -17.26 5.99 -17.89
C GLY A 258 -17.35 5.52 -16.43
N ARG A 259 -16.60 4.48 -16.05
CA ARG A 259 -16.55 3.95 -14.68
C ARG A 259 -15.22 4.28 -14.01
N ILE A 260 -15.25 4.53 -12.70
CA ILE A 260 -14.08 4.88 -11.91
C ILE A 260 -13.49 3.62 -11.28
N PHE A 261 -12.17 3.48 -11.35
CA PHE A 261 -11.45 2.36 -10.76
C PHE A 261 -10.35 2.86 -9.82
N ARG A 262 -10.30 2.30 -8.62
CA ARG A 262 -9.31 2.58 -7.58
C ARG A 262 -8.43 1.35 -7.34
N PRO A 263 -7.12 1.43 -7.65
CA PRO A 263 -6.16 0.45 -7.19
C PRO A 263 -6.00 0.49 -5.67
N SER A 264 -5.94 -0.67 -5.02
CA SER A 264 -5.58 -0.77 -3.60
C SER A 264 -4.63 -1.93 -3.31
N GLN A 265 -3.78 -1.78 -2.30
CA GLN A 265 -2.77 -2.78 -1.98
C GLN A 265 -3.43 -4.01 -1.37
N LYS A 266 -2.99 -5.19 -1.79
CA LYS A 266 -3.31 -6.46 -1.15
C LYS A 266 -2.21 -6.78 -0.13
N CYS A 267 -2.56 -6.68 1.15
CA CYS A 267 -1.63 -6.90 2.27
C CYS A 267 -2.02 -8.08 3.17
N THR A 268 -2.75 -9.09 2.65
CA THR A 268 -3.32 -10.19 3.45
C THR A 268 -2.27 -11.05 4.14
N ARG A 269 -1.23 -11.50 3.43
CA ARG A 269 -0.18 -12.39 3.98
C ARG A 269 1.11 -11.64 4.30
N THR A 270 1.44 -10.65 3.47
CA THR A 270 2.62 -9.80 3.62
C THR A 270 2.38 -8.46 2.97
N TYR A 271 3.17 -7.45 3.33
CA TYR A 271 3.11 -6.14 2.70
C TYR A 271 3.46 -6.27 1.21
N GLY A 272 2.59 -5.72 0.36
CA GLY A 272 2.73 -5.75 -1.08
C GLY A 272 2.65 -7.14 -1.72
N GLU A 273 1.79 -8.03 -1.21
CA GLU A 273 1.53 -9.34 -1.82
C GLU A 273 0.98 -9.22 -3.26
N GLY A 274 0.25 -8.16 -3.51
CA GLY A 274 -0.42 -7.87 -4.78
C GLY A 274 -1.22 -6.58 -4.69
N PHE A 275 -2.17 -6.42 -5.61
CA PHE A 275 -3.11 -5.30 -5.58
C PHE A 275 -4.50 -5.73 -6.07
N TYR A 276 -5.50 -5.00 -5.63
CA TYR A 276 -6.88 -5.08 -6.07
C TYR A 276 -7.19 -3.93 -7.03
N ILE A 277 -8.11 -4.18 -7.97
CA ILE A 277 -8.77 -3.11 -8.73
C ILE A 277 -10.22 -3.07 -8.25
N ASN A 278 -10.64 -1.93 -7.73
CA ASN A 278 -11.97 -1.73 -7.17
C ASN A 278 -12.75 -0.76 -8.08
N GLU A 279 -13.92 -1.17 -8.55
CA GLU A 279 -14.85 -0.27 -9.24
C GLU A 279 -15.57 0.58 -8.19
N VAL A 280 -15.40 1.90 -8.25
CA VAL A 280 -16.12 2.84 -7.38
C VAL A 280 -17.54 2.99 -7.92
N LEU A 281 -18.50 2.46 -7.17
CA LEU A 281 -19.92 2.42 -7.52
C LEU A 281 -20.64 3.72 -7.19
N ARG A 282 -20.20 4.38 -6.10
CA ARG A 282 -20.74 5.67 -5.65
C ARG A 282 -19.59 6.52 -5.11
N LEU A 283 -19.57 7.78 -5.55
CA LEU A 283 -18.68 8.83 -5.05
C LEU A 283 -19.49 10.13 -5.00
N SER A 284 -19.94 10.51 -3.81
CA SER A 284 -20.62 11.77 -3.54
C SER A 284 -20.20 12.32 -2.18
N GLU A 285 -20.70 13.50 -1.80
CA GLU A 285 -20.36 14.11 -0.50
C GLU A 285 -20.94 13.36 0.70
N SER A 286 -21.91 12.48 0.47
CA SER A 286 -22.66 11.78 1.51
C SER A 286 -22.59 10.25 1.41
N ASP A 287 -22.05 9.71 0.32
CA ASP A 287 -22.03 8.28 0.05
C ASP A 287 -20.78 7.85 -0.71
N TYR A 288 -20.24 6.71 -0.32
CA TYR A 288 -19.10 6.08 -0.96
C TYR A 288 -19.26 4.56 -0.93
N SER A 289 -19.08 3.92 -2.09
CA SER A 289 -18.99 2.46 -2.14
C SER A 289 -18.15 2.00 -3.33
N GLU A 290 -17.48 0.88 -3.16
CA GLU A 290 -16.71 0.22 -4.20
C GLU A 290 -16.88 -1.30 -4.14
N LYS A 291 -16.58 -1.99 -5.24
CA LYS A 291 -16.50 -3.45 -5.28
C LYS A 291 -15.21 -3.88 -5.97
N THR A 292 -14.54 -4.90 -5.44
CA THR A 292 -13.37 -5.48 -6.11
C THR A 292 -13.78 -6.20 -7.39
N VAL A 293 -13.17 -5.83 -8.52
CA VAL A 293 -13.42 -6.43 -9.83
C VAL A 293 -12.23 -7.22 -10.37
N ALA A 294 -11.02 -6.96 -9.86
CA ALA A 294 -9.84 -7.74 -10.18
C ALA A 294 -8.92 -7.89 -8.96
N THR A 295 -8.17 -8.99 -8.93
CA THR A 295 -7.10 -9.24 -7.97
C THR A 295 -5.87 -9.66 -8.74
N VAL A 296 -4.75 -8.98 -8.52
CA VAL A 296 -3.48 -9.29 -9.14
C VAL A 296 -2.50 -9.74 -8.06
N THR A 297 -1.91 -10.90 -8.29
CA THR A 297 -0.86 -11.49 -7.46
C THR A 297 0.20 -12.07 -8.39
N PRO A 298 1.50 -11.93 -8.08
CA PRO A 298 2.61 -12.22 -8.99
C PRO A 298 2.90 -13.71 -9.19
N TYR A 299 1.87 -14.53 -9.37
CA TYR A 299 2.01 -15.98 -9.60
C TYR A 299 2.59 -16.34 -10.97
N TRP A 300 2.81 -15.35 -11.85
CA TRP A 300 3.42 -15.52 -13.16
C TRP A 300 4.95 -15.73 -13.11
N ASP A 301 5.63 -15.30 -12.05
CA ASP A 301 7.08 -15.50 -11.88
C ASP A 301 7.38 -15.88 -10.43
N ARG A 302 7.86 -17.11 -10.20
CA ARG A 302 8.17 -17.64 -8.85
C ARG A 302 9.24 -16.86 -8.09
N LYS A 303 10.03 -16.02 -8.78
CA LYS A 303 11.05 -15.17 -8.15
C LYS A 303 10.46 -13.86 -7.63
N ILE A 304 9.30 -13.46 -8.14
CA ILE A 304 8.59 -12.27 -7.71
C ILE A 304 7.72 -12.65 -6.51
N LEU A 305 7.88 -11.90 -5.42
CA LEU A 305 7.23 -12.18 -4.15
C LEU A 305 6.06 -11.23 -3.87
N GLY A 306 5.96 -10.14 -4.64
CA GLY A 306 4.93 -9.14 -4.46
C GLY A 306 4.98 -8.03 -5.51
N SER A 307 3.94 -7.22 -5.50
CA SER A 307 3.66 -6.04 -6.34
C SER A 307 2.63 -5.21 -5.58
N HIS A 308 2.79 -3.89 -5.50
CA HIS A 308 1.86 -3.09 -4.67
C HIS A 308 1.39 -1.78 -5.31
N THR A 309 1.91 -1.42 -6.47
CA THR A 309 1.45 -0.24 -7.21
C THR A 309 1.12 -0.62 -8.65
N TYR A 310 -0.01 -0.09 -9.13
CA TYR A 310 -0.51 -0.26 -10.48
C TYR A 310 -0.72 1.09 -11.14
N VAL A 311 -0.17 1.23 -12.34
CA VAL A 311 -0.26 2.42 -13.17
C VAL A 311 -0.86 2.08 -14.52
N ARG A 312 -1.81 2.92 -14.96
CA ARG A 312 -2.28 3.00 -16.34
C ARG A 312 -2.28 4.47 -16.75
N GLU A 313 -1.46 4.81 -17.72
CA GLU A 313 -1.36 6.18 -18.26
C GLU A 313 -1.12 6.07 -19.78
N GLY A 314 -2.05 6.58 -20.59
CA GLY A 314 -2.01 6.36 -22.03
C GLY A 314 -1.95 4.87 -22.41
N GLN A 315 -0.93 4.48 -23.19
CA GLN A 315 -0.67 3.08 -23.56
C GLN A 315 0.21 2.35 -22.53
N LEU A 316 0.82 3.07 -21.60
CA LEU A 316 1.69 2.49 -20.59
C LEU A 316 0.86 1.80 -19.50
N THR A 317 1.09 0.51 -19.32
CA THR A 317 0.74 -0.21 -18.09
C THR A 317 2.03 -0.52 -17.35
N LEU A 318 2.12 -0.12 -16.08
CA LEU A 318 3.33 -0.26 -15.30
C LEU A 318 2.98 -0.71 -13.88
N ILE A 319 3.79 -1.60 -13.34
CA ILE A 319 3.72 -2.06 -11.95
C ILE A 319 5.12 -2.02 -11.34
N ASP A 320 5.18 -1.95 -10.02
CA ASP A 320 6.37 -2.38 -9.30
C ASP A 320 6.24 -3.84 -8.87
N THR A 321 7.37 -4.46 -8.58
CA THR A 321 7.45 -5.82 -8.08
C THR A 321 8.68 -5.96 -7.20
N PHE A 322 8.73 -6.95 -6.31
CA PHE A 322 9.95 -7.24 -5.57
C PHE A 322 10.37 -8.70 -5.59
N THR A 323 11.68 -8.90 -5.51
CA THR A 323 12.30 -10.19 -5.20
C THR A 323 13.05 -10.11 -3.89
N ARG A 324 13.39 -11.27 -3.32
CA ARG A 324 14.30 -11.33 -2.18
C ARG A 324 15.68 -11.80 -2.62
N ARG A 325 16.70 -10.98 -2.35
CA ARG A 325 18.09 -11.27 -2.68
C ARG A 325 18.95 -11.39 -1.42
N ARG A 326 20.02 -12.17 -1.50
CA ARG A 326 21.01 -12.23 -0.41
C ARG A 326 21.76 -10.91 -0.32
N ARG A 327 22.04 -10.46 0.89
CA ARG A 327 23.03 -9.41 1.14
C ARG A 327 24.39 -9.98 0.74
N ILE A 328 25.07 -9.32 -0.19
CA ILE A 328 26.50 -9.60 -0.40
C ILE A 328 27.17 -8.80 0.71
N LEU A 329 27.72 -9.50 1.71
CA LEU A 329 28.46 -8.89 2.81
C LEU A 329 29.75 -8.26 2.32
#